data_AF-A0A8J7XJJ8-F1
#
_entry.id   AF-A0A8J7XJJ8-F1
#
_cell.length_a   1.000
_cell.length_b   1.000
_cell.length_c   1.000
_cell.angle_alpha   90.00
_cell.angle_beta   90.00
_cell.angle_gamma   90.00
#
_symmetry.space_group_name_H-M   'P 1'
#
loop_
_entity.id
_entity.type
_entity.pdbx_description
1 polymer ?
#
loop_
_entity_poly.entity_id
_entity_poly.type
_entity_poly.pdbx_seq_one_letter_code
_entity_poly.pdbx_strand_id
1 'polypeptide(L)'
;MKKLASILLLIALLGSLYPVAVLAEEEEDPPPEESPDDGWGDADGDGIPDQFDPFPDDAENNGMPEDVVQQFIEAAENIRQLEELLGDEDEEDEEDDGEGEDEEDDGEGEDEEDDGEGEDEEDDEGIGDDDEGIGDDEEEEGEISQAVQTLYNVATKLLLKAAEKAAQGKVGAAKGLSNAAMHTSGNALRKYEKDNGEIEDEDDEEYEEDEDEDDEEDDDGTSTESSSKGKGKGKGKDKNKNKGKGKGKGKSK
;
A
#
# COMPACT_ATOMS: atom_id res chain seq x y z
N MET A 1 30.89 62.02 50.01
CA MET A 1 31.73 60.82 49.88
C MET A 1 31.02 59.51 50.20
N LYS A 2 30.15 59.42 51.22
CA LYS A 2 29.44 58.17 51.58
C LYS A 2 28.47 57.60 50.52
N LYS A 3 27.90 58.47 49.67
CA LYS A 3 26.97 58.06 48.61
C LYS A 3 27.67 57.40 47.39
N LEU A 4 28.94 57.71 47.15
CA LEU A 4 29.72 57.12 46.06
C LEU A 4 30.17 55.68 46.38
N ALA A 5 30.51 55.42 47.65
CA ALA A 5 30.88 54.07 48.09
C ALA A 5 29.72 53.07 47.92
N SER A 6 28.47 53.51 48.12
CA SER A 6 27.31 52.64 47.98
C SER A 6 26.99 52.28 46.53
N ILE A 7 27.30 53.16 45.57
CA ILE A 7 27.08 52.90 44.14
C ILE A 7 28.16 51.94 43.61
N LEU A 8 29.42 52.12 44.01
CA LEU A 8 30.51 51.20 43.65
C LEU A 8 30.29 49.78 44.20
N LEU A 9 29.72 49.66 45.41
CA LEU A 9 29.41 48.36 46.00
C LEU A 9 28.24 47.66 45.27
N LEU A 10 27.30 48.42 44.70
CA LEU A 10 26.18 47.88 43.94
C LEU A 10 26.63 47.38 42.57
N ILE A 11 27.53 48.11 41.89
CA ILE A 11 28.12 47.70 40.61
C ILE A 11 28.99 46.44 40.78
N ALA A 12 29.72 46.31 41.89
CA ALA A 12 30.49 45.11 42.19
C ALA A 12 29.63 43.87 42.47
N LEU A 13 28.40 44.06 42.98
CA LEU A 13 27.44 42.97 43.24
C LEU A 13 26.67 42.53 41.99
N LEU A 14 26.45 43.44 41.02
CA LEU A 14 25.85 43.11 39.73
C LEU A 14 26.86 42.53 38.72
N GLY A 15 28.16 42.78 38.90
CA GLY A 15 29.21 42.32 37.98
C GLY A 15 29.58 40.83 38.08
N SER A 16 29.15 40.11 39.13
CA SER A 16 29.48 38.68 39.32
C SER A 16 28.41 37.72 38.79
N LEU A 17 27.38 38.23 38.10
CA LEU A 17 26.31 37.46 37.47
C LEU A 17 26.39 37.50 35.94
N TYR A 18 27.55 37.84 35.37
CA TYR A 18 27.79 37.46 33.98
C TYR A 18 28.04 35.96 33.96
N PRO A 19 27.10 35.11 33.50
CA PRO A 19 27.47 33.78 33.12
C PRO A 19 28.63 33.94 32.13
N VAL A 20 29.67 33.15 32.36
CA VAL A 20 30.63 32.82 31.33
C VAL A 20 29.77 32.31 30.17
N ALA A 21 29.51 33.18 29.20
CA ALA A 21 29.14 32.78 27.86
C ALA A 21 30.40 32.08 27.35
N VAL A 22 30.52 30.81 27.76
CA VAL A 22 31.34 29.83 27.10
C VAL A 22 30.91 29.98 25.65
N LEU A 23 31.83 30.44 24.82
CA LEU A 23 31.87 30.10 23.41
C LEU A 23 31.96 28.58 23.35
N ALA A 24 30.87 27.90 23.72
CA ALA A 24 30.44 26.74 23.02
C ALA A 24 30.08 27.37 21.69
N GLU A 25 31.01 27.25 20.75
CA GLU A 25 30.62 27.07 19.37
C GLU A 25 29.47 26.07 19.48
N GLU A 26 28.26 26.62 19.38
CA GLU A 26 27.05 25.86 19.17
C GLU A 26 27.43 25.10 17.90
N GLU A 27 27.97 23.89 18.09
CA GLU A 27 27.74 22.80 17.17
C GLU A 27 26.24 22.88 16.99
N GLU A 28 25.81 23.64 15.97
CA GLU A 28 24.51 23.50 15.37
C GLU A 28 24.50 22.01 15.08
N ASP A 29 23.89 21.24 16.00
CA ASP A 29 23.50 19.87 15.71
C ASP A 29 22.91 20.00 14.30
N PRO A 30 23.53 19.34 13.29
CA PRO A 30 23.07 19.46 11.93
C PRO A 30 21.55 19.29 11.99
N PRO A 31 20.78 20.18 11.31
CA PRO A 31 19.33 20.10 11.34
C PRO A 31 19.00 18.62 11.19
N PRO A 32 18.25 18.04 12.17
CA PRO A 32 18.11 16.59 12.30
C PRO A 32 17.93 16.08 10.89
N GLU A 33 18.89 15.27 10.42
CA GLU A 33 18.87 14.81 9.03
C GLU A 33 17.49 14.23 8.87
N GLU A 34 16.64 14.94 8.10
CA GLU A 34 15.26 14.54 7.91
C GLU A 34 15.41 13.16 7.31
N SER A 35 15.09 12.16 8.12
CA SER A 35 15.21 10.76 7.74
C SER A 35 14.50 10.69 6.39
N PRO A 36 15.18 10.22 5.34
CA PRO A 36 14.66 10.29 3.98
C PRO A 36 13.22 9.83 4.06
N ASP A 37 12.31 10.76 3.76
CA ASP A 37 10.88 10.55 3.89
C ASP A 37 10.56 9.28 3.11
N ASP A 38 10.31 8.20 3.85
CA ASP A 38 10.08 6.86 3.32
C ASP A 38 8.72 6.78 2.61
N GLY A 39 8.00 7.92 2.53
CA GLY A 39 6.68 8.04 1.97
C GLY A 39 5.59 7.49 2.88
N TRP A 40 5.96 6.98 4.07
CA TRP A 40 5.02 6.49 5.08
C TRP A 40 4.62 7.58 6.09
N GLY A 41 5.12 8.81 5.93
CA GLY A 41 4.65 10.00 6.62
C GLY A 41 3.18 10.30 6.34
N ASP A 42 2.57 11.11 7.21
CA ASP A 42 1.20 11.62 7.08
C ASP A 42 1.28 13.12 7.37
N ALA A 43 1.46 13.91 6.30
CA ALA A 43 1.80 15.32 6.41
C ALA A 43 0.63 16.17 6.95
N ASP A 44 -0.61 15.79 6.66
CA ASP A 44 -1.80 16.56 7.02
C ASP A 44 -2.60 15.99 8.22
N GLY A 45 -2.32 14.75 8.61
CA GLY A 45 -2.88 14.09 9.79
C GLY A 45 -4.21 13.39 9.54
N ASP A 46 -4.53 13.00 8.29
CA ASP A 46 -5.74 12.27 7.95
C ASP A 46 -5.63 10.74 8.13
N GLY A 47 -4.42 10.25 8.37
CA GLY A 47 -4.08 8.84 8.57
C GLY A 47 -3.72 8.07 7.30
N ILE A 48 -3.80 8.68 6.11
CA ILE A 48 -3.35 8.09 4.85
C ILE A 48 -1.87 8.45 4.67
N PRO A 49 -0.98 7.48 4.41
CA PRO A 49 0.42 7.80 4.13
C PRO A 49 0.57 8.64 2.85
N ASP A 50 1.48 9.62 2.86
CA ASP A 50 1.68 10.64 1.80
C ASP A 50 1.89 10.02 0.41
N GLN A 51 2.54 8.85 0.32
CA GLN A 51 2.71 8.15 -0.96
C GLN A 51 1.41 7.58 -1.55
N PHE A 52 0.40 7.32 -0.72
CA PHE A 52 -0.91 6.80 -1.09
C PHE A 52 -2.02 7.85 -0.96
N ASP A 53 -1.72 9.01 -0.37
CA ASP A 53 -2.68 10.09 -0.19
C ASP A 53 -2.94 10.84 -1.51
N PRO A 54 -4.19 10.87 -2.01
CA PRO A 54 -4.55 11.73 -3.12
C PRO A 54 -4.45 13.24 -2.84
N PHE A 55 -4.41 13.66 -1.57
CA PHE A 55 -4.44 15.05 -1.12
C PHE A 55 -3.53 15.34 0.10
N PRO A 56 -2.19 15.14 0.01
CA PRO A 56 -1.22 15.19 1.13
C PRO A 56 -1.09 16.52 1.90
N ASP A 57 -1.84 17.55 1.51
CA ASP A 57 -1.86 18.85 2.16
C ASP A 57 -3.27 19.22 2.69
N ASP A 58 -4.26 18.31 2.61
CA ASP A 58 -5.67 18.55 2.89
C ASP A 58 -6.32 17.41 3.70
N ALA A 59 -6.27 17.56 5.02
CA ALA A 59 -6.83 16.59 5.96
C ALA A 59 -8.34 16.31 5.81
N GLU A 60 -9.08 17.14 5.05
CA GLU A 60 -10.49 16.90 4.73
C GLU A 60 -10.67 16.06 3.43
N ASN A 61 -9.59 15.61 2.80
CA ASN A 61 -9.58 14.76 1.61
C ASN A 61 -10.42 15.32 0.45
N ASN A 62 -10.49 16.65 0.31
CA ASN A 62 -11.35 17.34 -0.66
C ASN A 62 -12.82 16.85 -0.62
N GLY A 63 -13.33 16.49 0.55
CA GLY A 63 -14.69 15.97 0.76
C GLY A 63 -14.90 14.54 0.26
N MET A 64 -13.85 13.72 0.21
CA MET A 64 -13.96 12.29 -0.04
C MET A 64 -14.85 11.63 1.04
N PRO A 65 -15.70 10.65 0.67
CA PRO A 65 -16.47 9.89 1.65
C PRO A 65 -15.57 9.18 2.68
N GLU A 66 -15.95 9.24 3.95
CA GLU A 66 -15.21 8.62 5.07
C GLU A 66 -14.95 7.12 4.86
N ASP A 67 -15.88 6.40 4.22
CA ASP A 67 -15.72 4.98 3.92
C ASP A 67 -14.64 4.70 2.87
N VAL A 68 -14.38 5.65 1.98
CA VAL A 68 -13.28 5.55 1.01
C VAL A 68 -11.97 5.86 1.70
N VAL A 69 -11.91 6.93 2.51
CA VAL A 69 -10.72 7.28 3.32
C VAL A 69 -10.29 6.10 4.18
N GLN A 70 -11.22 5.47 4.90
CA GLN A 70 -10.94 4.30 5.73
C GLN A 70 -10.36 3.12 4.93
N GLN A 71 -10.81 2.91 3.68
CA GLN A 71 -10.26 1.87 2.80
C GLN A 71 -8.82 2.17 2.37
N PHE A 72 -8.44 3.44 2.22
CA PHE A 72 -7.06 3.81 1.94
C PHE A 72 -6.16 3.50 3.14
N ILE A 73 -6.59 3.91 4.34
CA ILE A 73 -5.88 3.68 5.60
C ILE A 73 -5.66 2.17 5.81
N GLU A 74 -6.73 1.38 5.76
CA GLU A 74 -6.67 -0.08 5.99
C GLU A 74 -5.81 -0.79 4.93
N ALA A 75 -5.93 -0.40 3.66
CA ALA A 75 -5.08 -0.97 2.61
C ALA A 75 -3.61 -0.61 2.81
N ALA A 76 -3.30 0.62 3.21
CA ALA A 76 -1.95 1.09 3.45
C ALA A 76 -1.32 0.40 4.68
N GLU A 77 -2.06 0.26 5.77
CA GLU A 77 -1.62 -0.48 6.96
C GLU A 77 -1.28 -1.95 6.62
N ASN A 78 -2.12 -2.61 5.82
CA ASN A 78 -1.83 -3.98 5.38
C ASN A 78 -0.58 -4.06 4.49
N ILE A 79 -0.39 -3.10 3.59
CA ILE A 79 0.79 -3.02 2.73
C ILE A 79 2.05 -2.79 3.57
N ARG A 80 1.98 -1.92 4.59
CA ARG A 80 3.10 -1.65 5.50
C ARG A 80 3.52 -2.89 6.27
N GLN A 81 2.55 -3.64 6.81
CA GLN A 81 2.81 -4.89 7.51
C GLN A 81 3.45 -5.92 6.57
N LEU A 82 2.95 -6.03 5.34
CA LEU A 82 3.58 -6.89 4.34
C LEU A 82 5.00 -6.43 4.01
N GLU A 83 5.24 -5.13 3.85
CA GLU A 83 6.58 -4.61 3.58
C GLU A 83 7.56 -4.92 4.73
N GLU A 84 7.13 -4.80 5.99
CA GLU A 84 7.92 -5.22 7.16
C GLU A 84 8.22 -6.72 7.14
N LEU A 85 7.21 -7.55 6.85
CA LEU A 85 7.36 -9.01 6.76
C LEU A 85 8.20 -9.46 5.54
N LEU A 86 8.21 -8.67 4.46
CA LEU A 86 8.95 -8.93 3.23
C LEU A 86 10.37 -8.32 3.24
N GLY A 87 10.64 -7.38 4.14
CA GLY A 87 11.73 -6.40 4.03
C GLY A 87 12.98 -6.68 4.87
N ASP A 88 13.06 -7.83 5.55
CA ASP A 88 14.22 -8.17 6.39
C ASP A 88 15.38 -8.85 5.65
N GLU A 89 15.29 -9.11 4.33
CA GLU A 89 16.29 -9.95 3.63
C GLU A 89 17.48 -9.18 3.01
N ASP A 90 17.42 -7.85 2.86
CA ASP A 90 18.45 -7.10 2.09
C ASP A 90 19.47 -6.31 2.94
N GLU A 91 19.39 -6.31 4.29
CA GLU A 91 20.30 -5.50 5.13
C GLU A 91 21.50 -6.26 5.74
N GLU A 92 21.66 -7.58 5.56
CA GLU A 92 22.72 -8.34 6.26
C GLU A 92 24.03 -8.63 5.48
N ASP A 93 24.21 -8.22 4.22
CA ASP A 93 25.39 -8.65 3.44
C ASP A 93 26.25 -7.55 2.79
N GLU A 94 26.17 -6.30 3.27
CA GLU A 94 27.21 -5.29 2.99
C GLU A 94 28.22 -5.19 4.14
N GLU A 95 28.91 -6.29 4.46
CA GLU A 95 30.30 -6.16 4.88
C GLU A 95 31.11 -5.69 3.66
N ASP A 96 31.12 -4.36 3.48
CA ASP A 96 32.06 -3.58 2.68
C ASP A 96 33.51 -4.00 3.00
N ASP A 97 34.00 -4.99 2.26
CA ASP A 97 35.39 -5.45 2.32
C ASP A 97 36.10 -5.47 0.95
N GLY A 98 35.90 -4.46 0.10
CA GLY A 98 36.89 -4.32 -0.97
C GLY A 98 36.69 -3.24 -2.01
N GLU A 99 37.42 -2.14 -1.80
CA GLU A 99 38.20 -1.41 -2.82
C GLU A 99 38.18 -2.06 -4.23
N GLY A 100 37.15 -1.75 -5.02
CA GLY A 100 37.01 -2.14 -6.41
C GLY A 100 37.16 -0.92 -7.31
N GLU A 101 38.34 -0.80 -7.88
CA GLU A 101 38.83 0.35 -8.67
C GLU A 101 37.95 0.72 -9.87
N ASP A 102 37.99 2.02 -10.21
CA ASP A 102 37.39 2.66 -11.37
C ASP A 102 37.69 1.91 -12.69
N GLU A 103 36.67 1.39 -13.38
CA GLU A 103 36.75 1.16 -14.83
C GLU A 103 35.62 1.92 -15.56
N GLU A 104 36.03 2.97 -16.27
CA GLU A 104 35.22 3.68 -17.25
C GLU A 104 34.89 2.74 -18.42
N ASP A 105 33.63 2.27 -18.51
CA ASP A 105 33.14 1.52 -19.68
C ASP A 105 32.23 2.43 -20.54
N ASP A 106 32.82 2.94 -21.63
CA ASP A 106 32.19 3.71 -22.69
C ASP A 106 31.63 2.79 -23.78
N GLY A 107 30.72 1.89 -23.40
CA GLY A 107 30.09 0.92 -24.29
C GLY A 107 28.85 1.43 -25.03
N GLU A 108 29.03 2.15 -26.13
CA GLU A 108 27.99 2.31 -27.17
C GLU A 108 27.72 0.92 -27.81
N GLY A 109 26.59 0.30 -27.49
CA GLY A 109 26.15 -0.99 -28.03
C GLY A 109 24.83 -0.87 -28.79
N GLU A 110 24.91 -1.07 -30.10
CA GLU A 110 23.85 -0.92 -31.11
C GLU A 110 22.74 -1.98 -31.03
N ASP A 111 21.62 -1.61 -31.64
CA ASP A 111 20.40 -2.37 -31.94
C ASP A 111 20.62 -3.82 -32.43
N GLU A 112 19.92 -4.79 -31.84
CA GLU A 112 19.58 -6.04 -32.54
C GLU A 112 18.09 -6.40 -32.32
N GLU A 113 17.36 -6.45 -33.44
CA GLU A 113 16.02 -7.02 -33.56
C GLU A 113 16.14 -8.56 -33.53
N ASP A 114 15.49 -9.22 -32.56
CA ASP A 114 15.41 -10.68 -32.48
C ASP A 114 14.00 -11.15 -32.85
N ASP A 115 13.88 -11.72 -34.05
CA ASP A 115 12.70 -12.34 -34.64
C ASP A 115 12.78 -13.88 -34.58
N GLY A 116 12.81 -14.42 -33.35
CA GLY A 116 12.82 -15.86 -33.10
C GLY A 116 11.44 -16.52 -33.17
N GLU A 117 11.00 -16.92 -34.37
CA GLU A 117 9.99 -17.97 -34.54
C GLU A 117 10.62 -19.35 -34.26
N GLY A 118 10.23 -19.99 -33.17
CA GLY A 118 10.60 -21.37 -32.82
C GLY A 118 9.35 -22.24 -32.62
N GLU A 119 8.94 -22.91 -33.69
CA GLU A 119 8.18 -24.17 -33.62
C GLU A 119 9.15 -25.26 -33.12
N ASP A 120 8.72 -26.18 -32.25
CA ASP A 120 9.02 -27.63 -32.36
C ASP A 120 8.43 -28.45 -31.18
N GLU A 121 7.45 -29.28 -31.57
CA GLU A 121 7.29 -30.73 -31.34
C GLU A 121 7.60 -31.40 -29.98
N GLU A 122 6.51 -31.97 -29.44
CA GLU A 122 6.26 -33.35 -28.96
C GLU A 122 7.31 -34.18 -28.18
N ASP A 123 6.75 -34.91 -27.20
CA ASP A 123 7.19 -36.16 -26.58
C ASP A 123 8.40 -36.16 -25.62
N ASP A 124 8.13 -36.43 -24.33
CA ASP A 124 8.86 -37.50 -23.64
C ASP A 124 8.07 -38.13 -22.48
N GLU A 125 8.12 -39.46 -22.45
CA GLU A 125 7.49 -40.35 -21.49
C GLU A 125 8.31 -40.49 -20.21
N GLY A 126 7.66 -40.83 -19.09
CA GLY A 126 8.37 -41.48 -17.99
C GLY A 126 7.79 -41.26 -16.61
N ILE A 127 6.65 -41.88 -16.32
CA ILE A 127 6.20 -42.10 -14.95
C ILE A 127 7.10 -43.20 -14.35
N GLY A 128 8.14 -42.79 -13.65
CA GLY A 128 8.95 -43.63 -12.78
C GLY A 128 8.49 -43.46 -11.34
N ASP A 129 7.61 -44.36 -10.90
CA ASP A 129 7.22 -44.54 -9.50
C ASP A 129 8.35 -45.27 -8.77
N ASP A 130 9.37 -44.59 -8.24
CA ASP A 130 10.34 -45.17 -7.30
C ASP A 130 11.15 -44.04 -6.64
N ASP A 131 10.87 -43.68 -5.39
CA ASP A 131 11.82 -43.80 -4.26
C ASP A 131 11.31 -43.05 -3.02
N GLU A 132 11.18 -43.80 -1.92
CA GLU A 132 10.81 -43.28 -0.60
C GLU A 132 12.05 -42.67 0.07
N GLY A 133 12.26 -41.37 -0.17
CA GLY A 133 13.21 -40.55 0.57
C GLY A 133 12.60 -40.05 1.87
N ILE A 134 12.91 -40.75 2.97
CA ILE A 134 12.68 -40.31 4.35
C ILE A 134 13.37 -38.95 4.56
N GLY A 135 12.56 -37.96 4.94
CA GLY A 135 12.93 -36.56 5.10
C GLY A 135 14.06 -36.33 6.09
N ASP A 136 15.09 -35.62 5.61
CA ASP A 136 15.66 -34.56 6.41
C ASP A 136 14.62 -33.43 6.39
N ASP A 137 13.85 -33.30 7.47
CA ASP A 137 13.12 -32.09 7.81
C ASP A 137 14.18 -31.03 8.14
N GLU A 138 14.93 -30.57 7.13
CA GLU A 138 15.61 -29.29 7.23
C GLU A 138 14.47 -28.29 7.39
N GLU A 139 14.44 -27.63 8.55
CA GLU A 139 13.54 -26.52 8.84
C GLU A 139 13.79 -25.48 7.74
N GLU A 140 13.00 -25.56 6.66
CA GLU A 140 13.03 -24.68 5.51
C GLU A 140 12.71 -23.30 6.06
N GLU A 141 13.76 -22.50 6.31
CA GLU A 141 13.63 -21.13 6.78
C GLU A 141 12.67 -20.43 5.82
N GLY A 142 11.58 -19.92 6.38
CA GLY A 142 10.33 -19.68 5.66
C GLY A 142 10.50 -18.77 4.45
N GLU A 143 10.76 -19.35 3.29
CA GLU A 143 10.81 -18.62 2.03
C GLU A 143 9.44 -17.99 1.81
N ILE A 144 9.44 -16.67 1.70
CA ILE A 144 8.22 -15.92 1.43
C ILE A 144 7.65 -16.45 0.12
N SER A 145 6.43 -16.98 0.22
CA SER A 145 5.68 -17.47 -0.92
C SER A 145 5.61 -16.39 -2.03
N GLN A 146 6.12 -16.71 -3.22
CA GLN A 146 6.06 -15.85 -4.42
C GLN A 146 4.65 -15.27 -4.67
N ALA A 147 3.62 -16.00 -4.24
CA ALA A 147 2.23 -15.55 -4.28
C ALA A 147 1.95 -14.36 -3.36
N VAL A 148 2.49 -14.32 -2.14
CA VAL A 148 2.37 -13.20 -1.20
C VAL A 148 3.02 -11.95 -1.80
N GLN A 149 4.25 -12.07 -2.31
CA GLN A 149 4.96 -10.98 -2.98
C GLN A 149 4.20 -10.46 -4.22
N THR A 150 3.57 -11.36 -4.97
CA THR A 150 2.72 -10.97 -6.11
C THR A 150 1.49 -10.19 -5.66
N LEU A 151 0.81 -10.64 -4.60
CA LEU A 151 -0.37 -9.96 -4.06
C LEU A 151 -0.03 -8.59 -3.47
N TYR A 152 1.09 -8.48 -2.73
CA TYR A 152 1.66 -7.22 -2.26
C TYR A 152 1.82 -6.22 -3.41
N ASN A 153 2.55 -6.61 -4.45
CA ASN A 153 2.77 -5.78 -5.64
C ASN A 153 1.48 -5.32 -6.33
N VAL A 154 0.47 -6.19 -6.38
CA VAL A 154 -0.84 -5.88 -6.95
C VAL A 154 -1.60 -4.89 -6.07
N ALA A 155 -1.60 -5.09 -4.75
CA ALA A 155 -2.26 -4.21 -3.79
C ALA A 155 -1.69 -2.78 -3.86
N THR A 156 -0.37 -2.63 -3.82
CA THR A 156 0.33 -1.34 -3.94
C THR A 156 -0.04 -0.61 -5.24
N LYS A 157 -0.01 -1.33 -6.38
CA LYS A 157 -0.42 -0.75 -7.68
C LYS A 157 -1.89 -0.36 -7.75
N LEU A 158 -2.78 -1.08 -7.05
CA LEU A 158 -4.20 -0.75 -6.98
C LEU A 158 -4.43 0.50 -6.14
N LEU A 159 -3.76 0.62 -4.99
CA LEU A 159 -3.89 1.76 -4.08
C LEU A 159 -3.36 3.05 -4.72
N LEU A 160 -2.18 3.01 -5.35
CA LEU A 160 -1.63 4.14 -6.12
C LEU A 160 -2.57 4.60 -7.24
N LYS A 161 -3.19 3.66 -7.96
CA LYS A 161 -4.20 4.00 -8.97
C LYS A 161 -5.47 4.57 -8.35
N ALA A 162 -5.88 4.09 -7.17
CA ALA A 162 -7.02 4.64 -6.44
C ALA A 162 -6.76 6.12 -6.10
N ALA A 163 -5.58 6.44 -5.55
CA ALA A 163 -5.13 7.81 -5.24
C ALA A 163 -5.19 8.69 -6.49
N GLU A 164 -4.61 8.23 -7.61
CA GLU A 164 -4.64 8.95 -8.89
C GLU A 164 -6.09 9.24 -9.36
N LYS A 165 -7.04 8.32 -9.14
CA LYS A 165 -8.45 8.55 -9.49
C LYS A 165 -9.15 9.49 -8.51
N ALA A 166 -8.84 9.41 -7.21
CA ALA A 166 -9.37 10.32 -6.20
C ALA A 166 -8.93 11.76 -6.47
N ALA A 167 -7.64 11.99 -6.74
CA ALA A 167 -7.08 13.29 -7.11
C ALA A 167 -7.74 13.88 -8.38
N GLN A 168 -8.19 13.03 -9.30
CA GLN A 168 -8.97 13.42 -10.50
C GLN A 168 -10.46 13.73 -10.21
N GLY A 169 -10.91 13.64 -8.96
CA GLY A 169 -12.32 13.77 -8.56
C GLY A 169 -13.19 12.57 -8.95
N LYS A 170 -12.59 11.43 -9.32
CA LYS A 170 -13.31 10.20 -9.73
C LYS A 170 -13.50 9.27 -8.54
N VAL A 171 -14.13 9.78 -7.48
CA VAL A 171 -14.31 9.09 -6.19
C VAL A 171 -14.93 7.69 -6.33
N GLY A 172 -15.90 7.49 -7.23
CA GLY A 172 -16.50 6.16 -7.43
C GLY A 172 -15.54 5.12 -8.03
N ALA A 173 -14.56 5.55 -8.83
CA ALA A 173 -13.51 4.68 -9.35
C ALA A 173 -12.42 4.45 -8.29
N ALA A 174 -12.07 5.49 -7.54
CA ALA A 174 -11.15 5.38 -6.41
C ALA A 174 -11.66 4.35 -5.40
N LYS A 175 -12.92 4.45 -4.96
CA LYS A 175 -13.59 3.49 -4.07
C LYS A 175 -13.49 2.04 -4.55
N GLY A 176 -13.70 1.80 -5.84
CA GLY A 176 -13.61 0.44 -6.39
C GLY A 176 -12.19 -0.12 -6.35
N LEU A 177 -11.18 0.74 -6.55
CA LEU A 177 -9.77 0.36 -6.54
C LEU A 177 -9.21 0.24 -5.11
N SER A 178 -9.54 1.15 -4.20
CA SER A 178 -9.14 1.09 -2.78
C SER A 178 -9.71 -0.16 -2.12
N ASN A 179 -10.99 -0.47 -2.34
CA ASN A 179 -11.60 -1.71 -1.83
C ASN A 179 -10.91 -2.97 -2.39
N ALA A 180 -10.50 -2.95 -3.67
CA ALA A 180 -9.76 -4.06 -4.25
C ALA A 180 -8.34 -4.17 -3.66
N ALA A 181 -7.66 -3.06 -3.41
CA ALA A 181 -6.35 -3.03 -2.75
C ALA A 181 -6.42 -3.57 -1.31
N MET A 182 -7.41 -3.14 -0.55
CA MET A 182 -7.69 -3.59 0.83
C MET A 182 -7.89 -5.12 0.90
N HIS A 183 -8.75 -5.69 0.05
CA HIS A 183 -8.93 -7.15 0.03
C HIS A 183 -7.69 -7.90 -0.49
N THR A 184 -6.97 -7.34 -1.47
CA THR A 184 -5.78 -7.99 -2.03
C THR A 184 -4.65 -8.06 -0.99
N SER A 185 -4.40 -6.96 -0.28
CA SER A 185 -3.41 -6.90 0.81
C SER A 185 -3.81 -7.77 1.99
N GLY A 186 -5.08 -7.73 2.43
CA GLY A 186 -5.57 -8.62 3.49
C GLY A 186 -5.54 -10.11 3.14
N ASN A 187 -5.67 -10.47 1.85
CA ASN A 187 -5.46 -11.84 1.39
C ASN A 187 -3.98 -12.24 1.39
N ALA A 188 -3.08 -11.30 1.11
CA ALA A 188 -1.64 -11.54 1.17
C ALA A 188 -1.18 -11.81 2.62
N LEU A 189 -1.66 -11.01 3.58
CA LEU A 189 -1.36 -11.19 5.01
C LEU A 189 -1.86 -12.55 5.51
N ARG A 190 -3.14 -12.87 5.28
CA ARG A 190 -3.68 -14.19 5.69
C ARG A 190 -2.93 -15.36 5.06
N LYS A 191 -2.45 -15.18 3.82
CA LYS A 191 -1.65 -16.20 3.17
C LYS A 191 -0.28 -16.34 3.83
N TYR A 192 0.39 -15.22 4.12
CA TYR A 192 1.66 -15.22 4.85
C TYR A 192 1.53 -15.90 6.22
N GLU A 193 0.53 -15.50 7.01
CA GLU A 193 0.25 -16.07 8.33
C GLU A 193 -0.02 -17.58 8.26
N LYS A 194 -0.72 -18.04 7.21
CA LYS A 194 -0.97 -19.45 6.95
C LYS A 194 0.30 -20.21 6.53
N ASP A 195 1.08 -19.64 5.61
CA ASP A 195 2.30 -20.27 5.10
C ASP A 195 3.36 -20.40 6.23
N ASN A 196 3.37 -19.47 7.20
CA ASN A 196 4.28 -19.50 8.36
C ASN A 196 3.73 -20.24 9.59
N GLY A 197 2.55 -20.86 9.49
CA GLY A 197 1.95 -21.64 10.58
C GLY A 197 1.53 -20.82 11.81
N GLU A 198 1.35 -19.50 11.68
CA GLU A 198 0.83 -18.65 12.76
C GLU A 198 -0.67 -18.81 12.97
N ILE A 199 -1.39 -19.18 11.91
CA ILE A 199 -2.80 -19.56 11.97
C ILE A 199 -2.88 -21.08 11.84
N GLU A 200 -3.02 -21.77 12.97
CA GLU A 200 -3.56 -23.13 12.95
C GLU A 200 -4.92 -23.04 12.25
N ASP A 201 -5.17 -23.89 11.25
CA ASP A 201 -6.45 -24.00 10.54
C ASP A 201 -7.55 -24.33 11.57
N GLU A 202 -8.00 -23.34 12.35
CA GLU A 202 -9.18 -23.42 13.20
C GLU A 202 -10.37 -23.37 12.25
N ASP A 203 -10.63 -24.55 11.68
CA ASP A 203 -11.85 -24.95 11.01
C ASP A 203 -12.44 -23.82 10.15
N ASP A 204 -12.04 -23.80 8.88
CA ASP A 204 -12.89 -23.44 7.75
C ASP A 204 -14.12 -24.39 7.78
N GLU A 205 -14.89 -24.39 8.88
CA GLU A 205 -16.29 -24.75 8.90
C GLU A 205 -16.90 -23.77 7.93
N GLU A 206 -16.89 -24.18 6.66
CA GLU A 206 -17.79 -23.82 5.60
C GLU A 206 -19.12 -23.53 6.30
N TYR A 207 -19.34 -22.26 6.64
CA TYR A 207 -20.66 -21.75 6.91
C TYR A 207 -21.32 -21.90 5.54
N GLU A 208 -21.82 -23.12 5.29
CA GLU A 208 -23.00 -23.36 4.47
C GLU A 208 -24.01 -22.37 5.03
N GLU A 209 -23.98 -21.17 4.45
CA GLU A 209 -24.97 -20.14 4.65
C GLU A 209 -26.23 -20.84 4.14
N ASP A 210 -26.93 -21.51 5.07
CA ASP A 210 -28.24 -22.07 4.87
C ASP A 210 -29.04 -20.89 4.31
N GLU A 211 -29.16 -20.85 2.99
CA GLU A 211 -30.09 -20.01 2.24
C GLU A 211 -31.50 -20.49 2.65
N ASP A 212 -31.86 -20.25 3.91
CA ASP A 212 -33.23 -20.24 4.35
C ASP A 212 -33.85 -19.04 3.60
N GLU A 213 -34.40 -19.40 2.44
CA GLU A 213 -35.41 -18.69 1.68
C GLU A 213 -36.55 -18.30 2.63
N ASP A 214 -36.35 -17.28 3.47
CA ASP A 214 -37.42 -16.65 4.23
C ASP A 214 -38.23 -15.77 3.26
N ASP A 215 -39.13 -16.49 2.62
CA ASP A 215 -40.45 -16.17 2.11
C ASP A 215 -40.93 -14.75 2.43
N GLU A 216 -41.39 -14.10 1.37
CA GLU A 216 -41.93 -12.75 1.32
C GLU A 216 -43.11 -12.58 2.30
N GLU A 217 -42.92 -11.92 3.44
CA GLU A 217 -44.03 -11.26 4.14
C GLU A 217 -44.09 -9.78 3.78
N ASP A 218 -45.12 -9.46 3.00
CA ASP A 218 -45.68 -8.16 2.69
C ASP A 218 -45.77 -7.24 3.95
N ASP A 219 -44.78 -6.37 4.20
CA ASP A 219 -44.96 -5.24 5.13
C ASP A 219 -45.51 -4.01 4.39
N ASP A 220 -46.83 -3.95 4.43
CA ASP A 220 -47.69 -2.79 4.30
C ASP A 220 -47.19 -1.60 5.15
N GLY A 221 -46.57 -0.64 4.47
CA GLY A 221 -46.93 0.77 4.64
C GLY A 221 -46.42 1.49 5.90
N THR A 222 -45.40 2.33 5.71
CA THR A 222 -45.46 3.70 6.27
C THR A 222 -44.93 4.73 5.28
N SER A 223 -45.85 5.58 4.82
CA SER A 223 -45.57 6.79 4.06
C SER A 223 -44.78 7.78 4.93
N THR A 224 -43.55 8.09 4.56
CA THR A 224 -42.91 9.37 4.92
C THR A 224 -42.87 10.26 3.68
N GLU A 225 -43.97 10.98 3.55
CA GLU A 225 -44.12 12.17 2.73
C GLU A 225 -43.05 13.22 3.10
N SER A 226 -42.00 13.34 2.28
CA SER A 226 -41.20 14.56 2.21
C SER A 226 -41.28 15.12 0.80
N SER A 227 -42.20 16.07 0.66
CA SER A 227 -42.41 16.88 -0.53
C SER A 227 -41.19 17.76 -0.82
N SER A 228 -40.36 17.38 -1.78
CA SER A 228 -39.46 18.32 -2.47
C SER A 228 -39.83 18.37 -3.95
N LYS A 229 -40.68 19.35 -4.26
CA LYS A 229 -41.19 19.68 -5.59
C LYS A 229 -40.09 20.30 -6.46
N GLY A 230 -39.17 19.48 -6.95
CA GLY A 230 -38.19 19.85 -7.97
C GLY A 230 -38.69 19.51 -9.38
N LYS A 231 -39.30 20.47 -10.07
CA LYS A 231 -39.63 20.37 -11.51
C LYS A 231 -38.34 20.38 -12.35
N GLY A 232 -37.73 19.22 -12.55
CA GLY A 232 -36.67 19.00 -13.54
C GLY A 232 -37.17 18.17 -14.72
N LYS A 233 -37.70 18.83 -15.76
CA LYS A 233 -37.97 18.17 -17.05
C LYS A 233 -36.64 17.88 -17.76
N GLY A 234 -36.06 16.71 -17.51
CA GLY A 234 -34.97 16.14 -18.31
C GLY A 234 -35.46 14.87 -19.01
N LYS A 235 -36.08 15.01 -20.18
CA LYS A 235 -36.37 13.88 -21.07
C LYS A 235 -35.08 13.49 -21.78
N GLY A 236 -34.67 12.24 -21.65
CA GLY A 236 -33.70 11.63 -22.56
C GLY A 236 -32.86 10.55 -21.90
N LYS A 237 -33.32 9.30 -21.96
CA LYS A 237 -32.42 8.14 -22.00
C LYS A 237 -33.13 6.99 -22.68
N ASP A 238 -32.91 6.92 -23.98
CA ASP A 238 -33.13 5.74 -24.81
C ASP A 238 -32.36 4.56 -24.23
N LYS A 239 -33.08 3.57 -23.71
CA LYS A 239 -32.50 2.27 -23.33
C LYS A 239 -32.46 1.38 -24.57
N ASN A 240 -31.44 1.56 -25.41
CA ASN A 240 -31.17 0.63 -26.50
C ASN A 240 -30.43 -0.61 -25.96
N LYS A 241 -31.20 -1.59 -25.45
CA LYS A 241 -30.69 -2.93 -25.10
C LYS A 241 -30.49 -3.73 -26.39
N ASN A 242 -29.34 -3.61 -27.02
CA ASN A 242 -28.96 -4.47 -28.14
C ASN A 242 -28.29 -5.75 -27.61
N LYS A 243 -29.11 -6.77 -27.31
CA LYS A 243 -28.61 -8.14 -27.05
C LYS A 243 -28.24 -8.81 -28.37
N GLY A 244 -27.01 -8.58 -28.83
CA GLY A 244 -26.44 -9.27 -29.99
C GLY A 244 -26.07 -10.72 -29.66
N LYS A 245 -27.01 -11.66 -29.79
CA LYS A 245 -26.71 -13.10 -29.87
C LYS A 245 -26.11 -13.41 -31.25
N GLY A 246 -24.78 -13.35 -31.36
CA GLY A 246 -24.05 -13.79 -32.54
C GLY A 246 -24.06 -15.32 -32.63
N LYS A 247 -24.93 -15.89 -33.48
CA LYS A 247 -24.82 -17.28 -33.94
C LYS A 247 -23.75 -17.35 -35.03
N GLY A 248 -22.56 -17.82 -34.67
CA GLY A 248 -21.54 -18.21 -35.64
C GLY A 248 -22.05 -19.36 -36.52
N LYS A 249 -22.28 -19.06 -37.80
CA LYS A 249 -22.51 -20.06 -38.85
C LYS A 249 -21.15 -20.54 -39.36
N GLY A 250 -20.96 -21.86 -39.34
CA GLY A 250 -19.83 -22.51 -39.96
C GLY A 250 -19.69 -22.18 -41.45
N LYS A 251 -18.44 -22.21 -41.91
CA LYS A 251 -18.10 -22.41 -43.31
C LYS A 251 -16.97 -23.43 -43.40
N SER A 252 -17.35 -24.51 -44.05
CA SER A 252 -16.51 -25.48 -44.73
C SER A 252 -15.39 -24.85 -45.56
N LYS A 253 -14.25 -25.52 -45.57
CA LYS A 253 -13.49 -25.86 -46.79
C LYS A 253 -12.67 -27.11 -46.53
#